data_AF-A0A948MUK6-F1
#
_entry.id   AF-A0A948MUK6-F1
#
_cell.length_a   1.000
_cell.length_b   1.000
_cell.length_c   1.000
_cell.angle_alpha   90.00
_cell.angle_beta   90.00
_cell.angle_gamma   90.00
#
_symmetry.space_group_name_H-M   'P 1'
#
loop_
_entity.id
_entity.type
_entity.pdbx_description
1 polymer ?
#
loop_
_entity_poly.entity_id
_entity_poly.type
_entity_poly.pdbx_seq_one_letter_code
_entity_poly.pdbx_strand_id
1 'polypeptide(L)'
;GRAPREAAFAAVAVVARQIRLRGVTGLILVDFPRLEARADRDRLLAALQQAVADDRVAVQVLGYTRGGLVEIIRPRDRETLAEQLA
;
A
#
# COMPACT_ATOMS: atom_id res chain seq x y z
N GLY A 1 11.26 0.71 18.15
CA GLY A 1 10.29 0.58 19.27
C GLY A 1 9.11 -0.28 18.85
N ARG A 2 8.33 -0.81 19.79
CA ARG A 2 7.19 -1.69 19.50
C ARG A 2 6.03 -0.96 18.79
N ALA A 3 5.77 0.30 19.14
CA ALA A 3 4.64 1.08 18.62
C ALA A 3 4.71 1.38 17.10
N PRO A 4 5.83 1.84 16.49
CA PRO A 4 5.91 2.07 15.04
C PRO A 4 5.64 0.81 14.21
N ARG A 5 6.13 -0.33 14.69
CA ARG A 5 5.94 -1.62 14.05
C ARG A 5 4.47 -2.03 14.06
N GLU A 6 3.83 -2.00 15.23
CA GLU A 6 2.42 -2.34 15.36
C GLU A 6 1.54 -1.43 14.50
N ALA A 7 1.80 -0.12 14.48
CA ALA A 7 1.09 0.83 13.63
C ALA A 7 1.25 0.50 12.14
N ALA A 8 2.47 0.18 11.69
CA ALA A 8 2.72 -0.18 10.29
C ALA A 8 1.91 -1.40 9.85
N PHE A 9 1.91 -2.48 10.66
CA PHE A 9 1.16 -3.70 10.34
C PHE A 9 -0.36 -3.50 10.44
N ALA A 10 -0.85 -2.71 11.41
CA ALA A 10 -2.26 -2.38 11.52
C ALA A 10 -2.78 -1.55 10.32
N ALA A 11 -1.92 -0.73 9.72
CA ALA A 11 -2.29 0.11 8.58
C ALA A 11 -2.42 -0.65 7.24
N VAL A 12 -1.78 -1.82 7.09
CA VAL A 12 -1.74 -2.60 5.83
C VAL A 12 -3.13 -2.82 5.24
N ALA A 13 -4.07 -3.36 6.04
CA ALA A 13 -5.41 -3.65 5.57
C ALA A 13 -6.20 -2.37 5.21
N VAL A 14 -5.97 -1.29 5.96
CA VAL A 14 -6.63 0.00 5.72
C VAL A 14 -6.13 0.61 4.41
N VAL A 15 -4.82 0.61 4.16
CA VAL A 15 -4.21 1.12 2.93
C VAL A 15 -4.78 0.39 1.71
N ALA A 16 -4.73 -0.95 1.70
CA ALA A 16 -5.25 -1.75 0.60
C ALA A 16 -6.76 -1.49 0.37
N ARG A 17 -7.55 -1.42 1.44
CA ARG A 17 -8.98 -1.09 1.36
C ARG A 17 -9.22 0.30 0.79
N GLN A 18 -8.46 1.33 1.19
CA GLN A 18 -8.64 2.70 0.70
C GLN A 18 -8.26 2.83 -0.78
N ILE A 19 -7.17 2.19 -1.22
CA ILE A 19 -6.79 2.14 -2.64
C ILE A 19 -7.95 1.61 -3.47
N ARG A 20 -8.54 0.46 -3.06
CA ARG A 20 -9.66 -0.17 -3.76
C ARG A 20 -10.94 0.66 -3.74
N LEU A 21 -11.36 1.13 -2.56
CA LEU A 21 -12.62 1.88 -2.39
C LEU A 21 -12.60 3.18 -3.19
N ARG A 22 -11.50 3.93 -3.10
CA ARG A 22 -11.36 5.22 -3.79
C ARG A 22 -10.98 5.08 -5.25
N GLY A 23 -10.65 3.87 -5.70
CA GLY A 23 -10.13 3.64 -7.04
C GLY A 23 -8.88 4.45 -7.32
N VAL A 24 -7.93 4.54 -6.37
CA VAL A 24 -6.65 5.24 -6.60
C VAL A 24 -5.87 4.46 -7.67
N THR A 25 -5.31 5.14 -8.66
CA THR A 25 -4.66 4.48 -9.81
C THR A 25 -3.27 5.05 -10.08
N GLY A 26 -2.49 4.32 -10.88
CA GLY A 26 -1.13 4.69 -11.26
C GLY A 26 -0.11 4.34 -10.19
N LEU A 27 0.91 5.19 -10.08
CA LEU A 27 1.96 5.10 -9.07
C LEU A 27 1.45 5.62 -7.73
N ILE A 28 1.43 4.74 -6.73
CA ILE A 28 0.99 5.05 -5.37
C ILE A 28 2.21 4.91 -4.45
N LEU A 29 2.49 5.96 -3.70
CA LEU A 29 3.54 5.99 -2.69
C LEU A 29 2.91 6.00 -1.30
N VAL A 30 3.32 5.07 -0.45
CA VAL A 30 2.82 4.95 0.94
C VAL A 30 3.99 5.13 1.91
N ASP A 31 3.88 6.12 2.79
CA ASP A 31 4.84 6.38 3.85
C ASP A 31 4.47 5.58 5.11
N PHE A 32 5.17 4.47 5.34
CA PHE A 32 5.01 3.69 6.55
C PHE A 32 6.00 4.16 7.64
N PRO A 33 5.64 4.06 8.94
CA PRO A 33 6.59 4.29 10.01
C PRO A 33 7.87 3.48 9.81
N ARG A 34 9.02 4.10 10.11
CA ARG A 34 10.33 3.49 9.88
C ARG A 34 10.47 2.17 10.65
N LEU A 35 10.66 1.09 9.89
CA LEU A 35 10.98 -0.23 10.40
C LEU A 35 12.50 -0.42 10.33
N GLU A 36 13.13 -0.60 11.49
CA GLU A 36 14.59 -0.76 11.60
C GLU A 36 15.07 -2.09 11.00
N ALA A 37 14.39 -3.19 11.36
CA ALA A 37 14.75 -4.53 10.92
C ALA A 37 14.34 -4.77 9.47
N ARG A 38 15.29 -5.23 8.64
CA ARG A 38 15.02 -5.68 7.27
C ARG A 38 13.91 -6.74 7.22
N ALA A 39 13.93 -7.69 8.16
CA ALA A 39 12.91 -8.73 8.24
C ALA A 39 11.49 -8.18 8.44
N ASP A 40 11.33 -7.08 9.18
CA ASP A 40 10.02 -6.45 9.35
C ASP A 40 9.59 -5.71 8.08
N ARG A 41 10.52 -5.09 7.35
CA ARG A 41 10.25 -4.51 6.01
C ARG A 41 9.78 -5.57 5.02
N ASP A 42 10.48 -6.70 4.95
CA ASP A 42 10.12 -7.81 4.05
C ASP A 42 8.74 -8.39 4.42
N ARG A 43 8.44 -8.51 5.72
CA ARG A 43 7.11 -8.93 6.22
C ARG A 43 6.02 -7.92 5.89
N LEU A 44 6.29 -6.62 5.97
CA LEU A 44 5.33 -5.57 5.62
C LEU A 44 4.99 -5.64 4.12
N LEU A 45 5.99 -5.79 3.25
CA LEU A 45 5.78 -5.95 1.81
C LEU A 45 4.95 -7.20 1.51
N ALA A 46 5.25 -8.33 2.14
CA ALA A 46 4.46 -9.55 1.99
C ALA A 46 3.00 -9.37 2.46
N ALA A 47 2.79 -8.70 3.59
CA ALA A 47 1.45 -8.42 4.10
C ALA A 47 0.67 -7.48 3.17
N LEU A 48 1.32 -6.47 2.59
CA LEU A 48 0.72 -5.60 1.58
C LEU A 48 0.34 -6.37 0.32
N GLN A 49 1.24 -7.21 -0.19
CA GLN A 49 1.01 -8.04 -1.37
C GLN A 49 -0.24 -8.93 -1.18
N GLN A 50 -0.41 -9.51 0.00
CA GLN A 50 -1.60 -10.29 0.35
C GLN A 50 -2.84 -9.40 0.46
N ALA A 51 -2.75 -8.24 1.11
CA ALA A 51 -3.90 -7.37 1.33
C ALA A 51 -4.46 -6.73 0.05
N VAL A 52 -3.63 -6.52 -0.97
CA VAL A 52 -4.05 -6.01 -2.28
C VAL A 52 -4.55 -7.11 -3.23
N ALA A 53 -4.40 -8.39 -2.88
CA ALA A 53 -4.78 -9.52 -3.74
C ALA A 53 -6.29 -9.58 -4.04
N ASP A 54 -7.12 -9.03 -3.15
CA ASP A 54 -8.58 -8.93 -3.32
C ASP A 54 -9.02 -7.74 -4.20
N ASP A 55 -8.09 -6.99 -4.79
CA ASP A 55 -8.44 -5.96 -5.78
C ASP A 55 -8.94 -6.60 -7.08
N ARG A 56 -9.81 -5.88 -7.79
CA ARG A 56 -10.40 -6.35 -9.06
C ARG A 56 -9.38 -6.33 -10.19
N VAL A 57 -8.31 -5.55 -10.04
CA VAL A 57 -7.17 -5.53 -10.95
C VAL A 57 -5.92 -6.08 -10.30
N ALA A 58 -4.97 -6.51 -11.13
CA ALA A 58 -3.65 -6.94 -10.68
C ALA A 58 -2.83 -5.75 -10.13
N VAL A 59 -2.90 -5.55 -8.81
CA VAL A 59 -2.08 -4.57 -8.08
C VAL A 59 -0.70 -5.16 -7.80
N GLN A 60 0.35 -4.36 -8.00
CA GLN A 60 1.74 -4.77 -7.76
C GLN A 60 2.35 -3.94 -6.64
N VAL A 61 2.89 -4.60 -5.60
CA VAL A 61 3.76 -3.94 -4.63
C VAL A 61 5.21 -4.09 -5.11
N LEU A 62 5.84 -2.99 -5.51
CA LEU A 62 7.19 -3.02 -6.11
C LEU A 62 8.30 -3.10 -5.06
N GLY A 63 8.03 -2.66 -3.82
CA GLY A 63 8.98 -2.65 -2.72
C GLY A 63 9.20 -1.24 -2.18
N TYR A 64 10.38 -1.01 -1.61
CA TYR A 64 10.75 0.32 -1.11
C TYR A 64 11.49 1.14 -2.16
N THR A 65 11.11 2.41 -2.29
CA THR A 65 11.89 3.42 -3.02
C THR A 65 13.21 3.71 -2.31
N ARG A 66 14.13 4.40 -2.99
CA ARG A 66 15.36 4.92 -2.36
C ARG A 66 15.08 5.88 -1.20
N GLY A 67 13.94 6.56 -1.21
CA GLY A 67 13.49 7.46 -0.14
C GLY A 67 12.87 6.74 1.07
N GLY A 68 12.67 5.41 1.00
CA GLY A 68 12.08 4.63 2.08
C GLY A 68 10.56 4.57 2.08
N LEU A 69 9.91 5.02 1.01
CA LEU A 69 8.46 4.86 0.81
C LEU A 69 8.16 3.50 0.17
N VAL A 70 6.99 2.92 0.42
CA VAL A 70 6.54 1.74 -0.31
C VAL A 70 5.89 2.18 -1.63
N GLU A 71 6.30 1.52 -2.71
CA GLU A 71 5.85 1.78 -4.07
C GLU A 71 4.85 0.71 -4.52
N ILE A 72 3.70 1.15 -5.01
CA ILE A 72 2.61 0.30 -5.49
C ILE A 72 2.15 0.79 -6.86
N ILE A 73 1.93 -0.13 -7.80
CA ILE A 73 1.29 0.15 -9.09
C ILE A 73 -0.09 -0.48 -9.09
N ARG A 74 -1.12 0.35 -9.31
CA ARG A 74 -2.49 -0.12 -9.58
C ARG A 74 -2.94 0.35 -10.97
N PRO A 75 -3.20 -0.56 -11.91
CA PRO A 75 -3.76 -0.22 -13.22
C PRO A 75 -5.07 0.57 -13.10
N ARG A 76 -5.33 1.45 -14.05
CA ARG A 76 -6.61 2.17 -14.14
C ARG A 76 -7.67 1.24 -14.76
N ASP A 77 -8.77 1.06 -14.04
CA ASP A 77 -9.92 0.21 -14.43
C ASP A 77 -11.24 0.95 -14.49
N ARG A 78 -11.36 2.06 -13.76
CA ARG A 78 -12.54 2.91 -13.66
C ARG A 78 -12.15 4.33 -13.27
N GLU A 79 -13.12 5.23 -13.29
CA GLU A 79 -12.99 6.55 -12.68
C GLU A 79 -12.71 6.43 -11.18
N THR A 80 -11.80 7.27 -10.70
CA THR A 80 -11.50 7.40 -9.28
C THR A 80 -12.66 8.08 -8.55
N LEU A 81 -12.77 7.88 -7.25
CA LEU A 81 -13.80 8.57 -6.44
C LEU A 81 -13.68 10.10 -6.54
N ALA A 82 -12.47 10.63 -6.71
CA ALA A 82 -12.26 12.07 -6.86
C ALA A 82 -12.83 12.60 -8.19
N GLU A 83 -12.68 11.84 -9.28
CA GLU A 83 -13.24 12.19 -10.59
C GLU A 83 -14.78 12.13 -10.58
N GLN A 84 -15.36 11.19 -9.84
CA GLN A 84 -16.82 11.06 -9.71
C GLN A 84 -17.49 12.17 -8.88
N LEU A 85 -16.71 12.91 -8.08
CA LEU A 85 -17.19 13.99 -7.22
C LEU A 85 -16.82 15.39 -7.74
N ALA A 86 -16.15 15.46 -8.90
CA ALA A 86 -15.77 16.69 -9.58
C ALA A 86 -16.92 17.23 -10.44
#